data_AF-A0AB36HSN6-F1
#
_entry.id   AF-A0AB36HSN6-F1
#
_cell.length_a   1.000
_cell.length_b   1.000
_cell.length_c   1.000
_cell.angle_alpha   90.00
_cell.angle_beta   90.00
_cell.angle_gamma   90.00
#
_symmetry.space_group_name_H-M   'P 1'
#
loop_
_entity.id
_entity.type
_entity.pdbx_description
1 polymer ?
#
loop_
_entity_poly.entity_id
_entity_poly.type
_entity_poly.pdbx_seq_one_letter_code
_entity_poly.pdbx_strand_id
1 'polypeptide(L)' 'MQPKQARRIRDVIKLIAENPARDDLDIKKMVNMDAYRVRVGQYRVIYSEDGHILDVIRVGVRGDVYKA' A
#
# COMPACT_ATOMS: atom_id res chain seq x y z
N MET A 1 -1.96 -11.07 -11.35
CA MET A 1 -2.63 -11.00 -10.03
C MET A 1 -3.95 -11.76 -10.12
N GLN A 2 -4.31 -12.58 -9.13
CA GLN A 2 -5.63 -13.24 -9.12
C GLN A 2 -6.73 -12.29 -8.63
N PRO A 3 -8.00 -12.42 -9.07
CA PRO A 3 -9.09 -11.50 -8.71
C PRO A 3 -9.30 -11.34 -7.19
N LYS A 4 -9.19 -12.44 -6.43
CA LYS A 4 -9.30 -12.43 -4.96
C LYS A 4 -8.21 -11.59 -4.29
N GLN A 5 -7.00 -11.60 -4.85
CA GLN A 5 -5.87 -10.81 -4.34
C GLN A 5 -6.09 -9.32 -4.64
N ALA A 6 -6.54 -8.99 -5.85
CA ALA A 6 -6.89 -7.62 -6.23
C ALA A 6 -7.99 -7.03 -5.34
N ARG A 7 -8.99 -7.85 -4.98
CA ARG A 7 -10.03 -7.44 -4.04
C ARG A 7 -9.46 -7.13 -2.67
N ARG A 8 -8.65 -8.03 -2.09
CA ARG A 8 -8.01 -7.79 -0.78
C ARG A 8 -7.16 -6.53 -0.75
N ILE A 9 -6.43 -6.25 -1.84
CA ILE A 9 -5.63 -5.02 -1.96
C ILE A 9 -6.53 -3.79 -1.93
N ARG A 10 -7.62 -3.78 -2.70
CA ARG A 10 -8.60 -2.68 -2.69
C ARG A 10 -9.24 -2.50 -1.32
N ASP A 11 -9.60 -3.59 -0.64
CA ASP A 11 -10.19 -3.53 0.70
C ASP A 11 -9.21 -2.91 1.70
N VAL A 12 -7.92 -3.28 1.66
CA VAL A 12 -6.88 -2.66 2.48
C VAL A 12 -6.70 -1.18 2.17
N ILE A 13 -6.67 -0.79 0.89
CA ILE A 13 -6.54 0.62 0.48
C ILE A 13 -7.71 1.45 1.00
N LYS A 14 -8.95 0.94 0.92
CA LYS A 14 -10.13 1.64 1.46
C LYS A 14 -10.01 1.90 2.95
N LEU A 15 -9.61 0.89 3.70
CA LEU A 15 -9.46 1.06 5.14
C LEU A 15 -8.32 2.03 5.51
N ILE A 16 -7.26 2.17 4.67
CA ILE A 16 -6.24 3.21 4.85
C ILE A 16 -6.82 4.58 4.51
N ALA A 17 -7.62 4.71 3.44
CA ALA A 17 -8.28 5.97 3.08
C ALA A 17 -9.28 6.44 4.17
N GLU A 18 -9.94 5.50 4.86
CA GLU A 18 -10.83 5.81 5.99
C GLU A 18 -10.06 6.27 7.24
N ASN A 19 -8.89 5.70 7.49
CA ASN A 19 -8.01 6.08 8.60
C ASN A 19 -6.53 5.90 8.24
N PRO A 20 -5.86 6.94 7.73
CA PRO A 20 -4.45 6.87 7.35
C PRO A 20 -3.50 6.62 8.53
N ALA A 21 -3.90 7.02 9.75
CA ALA A 21 -3.09 6.94 10.97
C ALA A 21 -3.20 5.58 11.70
N ARG A 22 -3.88 4.61 11.09
CA ARG A 22 -4.07 3.27 11.67
C ARG A 22 -2.75 2.51 11.89
N ASP A 23 -2.72 1.70 12.94
CA ASP A 23 -1.56 0.92 13.39
C ASP A 23 -1.78 -0.60 13.35
N ASP A 24 -2.97 -1.06 12.95
CA ASP A 24 -3.36 -2.47 12.87
C ASP A 24 -2.93 -3.17 11.56
N LEU A 25 -2.29 -2.43 10.64
CA LEU A 25 -1.72 -2.97 9.40
C LEU A 25 -0.19 -2.95 9.41
N ASP A 26 0.44 -3.82 8.60
CA ASP A 26 1.89 -3.80 8.33
C ASP A 26 2.25 -2.65 7.38
N ILE A 27 2.04 -1.42 7.84
CA ILE A 27 2.42 -0.16 7.21
C ILE A 27 3.82 0.22 7.72
N LYS A 28 4.72 0.58 6.81
CA LYS A 28 6.03 1.15 7.14
C LYS A 28 6.33 2.36 6.28
N LYS A 29 6.85 3.42 6.89
CA LYS A 29 7.42 4.55 6.14
C LYS A 29 8.66 4.09 5.37
N MET A 30 8.81 4.57 4.14
CA MET A 30 9.99 4.31 3.32
C MET A 30 11.13 5.24 3.72
N VAL A 31 12.38 4.78 3.61
CA VAL A 31 13.56 5.54 4.07
C VAL A 31 13.95 6.66 3.09
N ASN A 32 13.81 6.41 1.77
CA ASN A 32 14.30 7.31 0.71
C ASN A 32 13.17 7.85 -0.19
N MET A 33 11.94 7.86 0.31
CA MET A 33 10.77 8.34 -0.41
C MET A 33 9.75 8.78 0.63
N ASP A 34 9.09 9.92 0.42
CA ASP A 34 7.98 10.34 1.28
C ASP A 34 6.71 9.55 0.91
N ALA A 35 6.77 8.26 1.20
CA ALA A 35 5.76 7.29 0.92
C ALA A 35 5.77 6.21 2.01
N TYR A 36 4.67 5.49 2.04
CA TYR A 36 4.43 4.38 2.93
C TYR A 36 4.28 3.11 2.11
N ARG A 37 4.53 1.98 2.77
CA ARG A 37 4.34 0.66 2.19
C ARG A 37 3.50 -0.19 3.11
N VAL A 38 2.33 -0.63 2.63
CA VAL A 38 1.54 -1.67 3.30
C VAL A 38 1.78 -3.04 2.67
N ARG A 39 1.86 -4.07 3.50
CA ARG A 39 1.93 -5.47 3.05
C ARG A 39 0.54 -6.11 3.01
N VAL A 40 0.20 -6.69 1.86
CA VAL A 40 -1.03 -7.49 1.67
C VAL A 40 -0.66 -8.89 1.19
N GLY A 41 -0.43 -9.79 2.14
CA GLY A 41 0.10 -11.13 1.86
C GLY A 41 1.49 -11.07 1.21
N GLN A 42 1.58 -11.47 -0.06
CA GLN A 42 2.82 -11.40 -0.85
C GLN A 42 3.03 -10.06 -1.58
N TYR A 43 1.99 -9.24 -1.68
CA TYR A 43 2.02 -7.96 -2.37
C TYR A 43 2.45 -6.82 -1.45
N ARG A 44 3.05 -5.81 -2.07
CA ARG A 44 3.40 -4.52 -1.47
C ARG A 44 2.67 -3.45 -2.25
N VAL A 45 2.01 -2.58 -1.52
CA VAL A 45 1.38 -1.38 -2.05
C VAL A 45 2.19 -0.21 -1.52
N ILE A 46 2.79 0.55 -2.42
CA ILE A 46 3.47 1.81 -2.12
C ILE A 46 2.46 2.92 -2.38
N TYR A 47 2.28 3.80 -1.41
CA TYR A 47 1.35 4.91 -1.50
C TYR A 47 1.87 6.13 -0.76
N SER A 48 1.39 7.32 -1.13
CA SER A 48 1.50 8.55 -0.34
C SER A 48 0.12 9.01 0.09
N GLU A 49 0.07 9.79 1.17
CA GLU A 49 -1.16 10.34 1.70
C GLU A 49 -0.84 11.73 2.28
N ASP A 50 -1.65 12.74 1.96
CA ASP A 50 -1.40 14.16 2.31
C ASP A 50 -2.51 14.81 3.16
N GLY A 51 -3.40 14.00 3.74
CA GLY A 51 -4.60 14.43 4.46
C GLY A 51 -5.84 14.59 3.58
N HIS A 52 -5.69 14.58 2.26
CA HIS A 52 -6.77 14.77 1.29
C HIS A 52 -6.83 13.67 0.23
N ILE A 53 -5.66 13.25 -0.26
CA ILE A 53 -5.50 12.30 -1.35
C ILE A 53 -4.62 11.15 -0.89
N LEU A 54 -5.10 9.92 -1.09
CA LEU A 54 -4.29 8.71 -1.02
C LEU A 54 -3.88 8.31 -2.45
N ASP A 55 -2.62 8.55 -2.79
CA ASP A 55 -2.06 8.20 -4.10
C ASP A 55 -1.38 6.83 -4.07
N VAL A 56 -1.84 5.89 -4.89
CA VAL A 56 -1.29 4.54 -4.99
C VAL A 56 -0.24 4.49 -6.09
N ILE A 57 1.02 4.65 -5.68
CA ILE A 57 2.18 4.78 -6.57
C ILE A 57 2.50 3.45 -7.27
N ARG A 58 2.56 2.33 -6.53
CA ARG A 58 2.88 1.00 -7.10
C ARG A 58 2.23 -0.15 -6.33
N VAL A 59 1.85 -1.20 -7.07
CA VAL A 59 1.39 -2.48 -6.51
C VAL A 59 2.17 -3.62 -7.15
N GLY A 60 2.88 -4.41 -6.35
CA GLY A 60 3.70 -5.50 -6.88
C GLY A 60 4.02 -6.59 -5.87
N VAL A 61 4.49 -7.74 -6.37
CA VAL A 61 5.01 -8.82 -5.51
C VAL A 61 6.38 -8.44 -4.94
N ARG A 62 6.89 -9.25 -4.00
CA ARG A 62 8.23 -9.04 -3.43
C ARG A 62 9.28 -8.95 -4.54
N GLY A 63 10.16 -7.96 -4.46
CA GLY A 63 11.24 -7.75 -5.44
C GLY A 63 10.79 -6.94 -6.65
N ASP A 64 9.68 -7.31 -7.29
CA ASP A 64 9.23 -6.63 -8.51
C ASP A 64 8.67 -5.22 -8.26
N VAL A 65 8.13 -4.94 -7.07
CA VAL A 65 7.63 -3.60 -6.74
C VAL A 65 8.73 -2.51 -6.77
N TYR A 66 10.00 -2.92 -6.70
CA TYR A 66 11.15 -2.02 -6.74
C TYR A 66 11.85 -1.97 -8.11
N LYS A 67 11.42 -2.79 -9.08
CA LYS A 67 11.99 -2.77 -10.43
C LYS A 67 11.28 -1.71 -11.26
N ALA A 68 12.05 -0.94 -12.02
CA ALA A 68 11.55 0.01 -13.01
C ALA A 68 11.11 -0.74 -14.28
#